data_AF-A0A624AVR5-F1
#
_entry.id   AF-A0A624AVR5-F1
#
_cell.length_a   1.000
_cell.length_b   1.000
_cell.length_c   1.000
_cell.angle_alpha   90.00
_cell.angle_beta   90.00
_cell.angle_gamma   90.00
#
_symmetry.space_group_name_H-M   'P 1'
#
loop_
_entity.id
_entity.type
_entity.pdbx_description
1 polymer ?
#
loop_
_entity_poly.entity_id
_entity_poly.type
_entity_poly.pdbx_seq_one_letter_code
_entity_poly.pdbx_strand_id
1 'polypeptide(L)' 'MAEFMLVALKCVGVGWILLTFFIVLHSYIRLVNDGKDPWYTLFGAAFVWVIIGVMPVAVAKMAWRFVS' A
#
# COMPACT_ATOMS: atom_id res chain seq x y z
N MET A 1 23.90 0.59 15.55
CA MET A 1 23.30 1.72 14.79
C MET A 1 22.58 1.25 13.52
N ALA A 2 23.17 0.39 12.69
CA ALA A 2 22.54 -0.13 11.46
C ALA A 2 21.23 -0.93 11.70
N GLU A 3 21.18 -1.73 12.77
CA GLU A 3 19.99 -2.49 13.20
C GLU A 3 18.75 -1.59 13.39
N PHE A 4 18.90 -0.47 14.11
CA PHE A 4 17.82 0.49 14.35
C PHE A 4 17.33 1.17 13.06
N MET A 5 18.25 1.45 12.13
CA MET A 5 17.91 2.04 10.83
C MET A 5 17.08 1.09 9.97
N LEU A 6 17.41 -0.20 9.96
CA LEU A 6 16.65 -1.23 9.26
C LEU A 6 15.25 -1.44 9.86
N VAL A 7 15.14 -1.41 11.19
CA VAL A 7 13.84 -1.49 11.88
C VAL A 7 12.97 -0.28 11.54
N ALA A 8 13.52 0.94 11.59
CA ALA A 8 12.81 2.14 11.22
C ALA A 8 12.29 2.08 9.77
N LEU A 9 13.12 1.63 8.82
CA LEU A 9 12.73 1.49 7.41
C LEU A 9 11.59 0.48 7.21
N LYS A 10 11.62 -0.64 7.95
CA LYS A 10 10.52 -1.62 7.95
C LYS A 10 9.23 -1.01 8.49
N CYS A 11 9.30 -0.27 9.59
CA CYS A 11 8.13 0.42 10.16
C CYS A 11 7.55 1.44 9.19
N VAL A 12 8.38 2.22 8.49
CA VAL A 12 7.91 3.18 7.47
C VAL A 12 7.24 2.46 6.31
N GLY A 13 7.82 1.37 5.80
CA GLY A 13 7.22 0.58 4.72
C GLY A 13 5.88 -0.05 5.12
N VAL A 14 5.78 -0.60 6.33
CA VAL A 14 4.53 -1.16 6.86
C VAL A 14 3.50 -0.05 7.08
N GLY A 15 3.91 1.08 7.65
CA GLY A 15 3.06 2.24 7.86
C GLY A 15 2.48 2.78 6.55
N TRP A 16 3.28 2.84 5.48
CA TRP A 16 2.82 3.26 4.16
C TRP A 16 1.75 2.32 3.58
N ILE A 17 1.98 1.00 3.63
CA ILE A 17 1.03 0.01 3.12
C ILE A 17 -0.29 0.07 3.87
N LEU A 18 -0.25 0.21 5.20
CA LEU A 18 -1.44 0.34 6.03
C LEU A 18 -2.19 1.65 5.77
N LEU A 19 -1.48 2.77 5.69
CA LEU A 19 -2.08 4.08 5.44
C LEU A 19 -2.81 4.10 4.09
N THR A 20 -2.14 3.64 3.03
CA THR A 20 -2.75 3.53 1.70
C THR A 20 -3.91 2.53 1.67
N PHE A 21 -3.85 1.45 2.45
CA PHE A 21 -4.94 0.49 2.58
C PHE A 21 -6.22 1.15 3.12
N PHE A 22 -6.12 1.91 4.22
CA PHE A 22 -7.29 2.58 4.79
C PHE A 22 -7.87 3.66 3.88
N ILE A 23 -7.02 4.39 3.14
CA ILE A 23 -7.48 5.38 2.15
C ILE A 23 -8.28 4.71 1.03
N VAL A 24 -7.77 3.60 0.50
CA VAL A 24 -8.44 2.86 -0.58
C VAL A 24 -9.71 2.18 -0.06
N LEU A 25 -9.69 1.61 1.14
CA LEU A 25 -10.86 1.01 1.79
C LEU A 25 -11.98 2.03 2.00
N HIS A 26 -11.63 3.23 2.48
CA HIS A 26 -12.60 4.31 2.66
C HIS A 26 -13.21 4.74 1.31
N SER A 27 -12.37 4.87 0.27
CA SER A 27 -12.83 5.14 -1.10
C SER A 27 -13.77 4.05 -1.62
N TYR A 28 -13.43 2.78 -1.41
CA TYR A 28 -14.25 1.63 -1.78
C TYR A 28 -15.62 1.67 -1.11
N ILE A 29 -15.67 1.86 0.22
CA ILE A 29 -16.92 1.94 0.98
C ILE A 29 -17.81 3.05 0.44
N ARG A 30 -17.23 4.22 0.16
CA ARG A 30 -17.96 5.34 -0.44
C ARG A 30 -18.53 4.98 -1.81
N LEU A 31 -17.75 4.35 -2.69
CA LEU A 31 -18.19 3.98 -4.03
C LEU A 31 -19.33 2.95 -3.99
N VAL A 32 -19.28 1.98 -3.08
CA VAL A 32 -20.34 0.99 -2.88
C VAL A 32 -21.61 1.65 -2.33
N ASN A 33 -21.47 2.57 -1.37
CA ASN A 33 -22.60 3.33 -0.84
C ASN A 33 -23.25 4.25 -1.89
N ASP A 34 -22.48 4.72 -2.88
CA ASP A 34 -23.00 5.46 -4.05
C ASP A 34 -23.71 4.54 -5.06
N GLY A 35 -23.84 3.24 -4.78
CA GLY A 35 -24.58 2.27 -5.58
C GLY A 35 -23.78 1.58 -6.69
N LYS A 36 -22.44 1.72 -6.70
CA LYS A 36 -21.61 0.93 -7.64
C LYS A 36 -21.60 -0.55 -7.26
N ASP A 37 -21.43 -1.40 -8.26
CA ASP A 37 -21.28 -2.85 -8.07
C ASP A 37 -20.12 -3.16 -7.10
N PRO A 38 -20.38 -3.87 -5.99
CA PRO A 38 -19.36 -4.15 -4.97
C PRO A 38 -18.21 -5.00 -5.50
N TRP A 39 -18.47 -5.98 -6.36
CA TRP A 39 -17.45 -6.91 -6.84
C TRP A 39 -16.46 -6.22 -7.76
N TYR A 40 -16.96 -5.52 -8.78
CA TYR A 40 -16.12 -4.77 -9.71
C TYR A 40 -15.33 -3.68 -8.99
N THR A 41 -15.97 -2.98 -8.05
CA THR A 41 -15.31 -1.92 -7.27
C THR A 41 -14.25 -2.49 -6.33
N LEU A 42 -14.46 -3.67 -5.75
CA LEU A 42 -13.48 -4.36 -4.91
C LEU A 42 -12.21 -4.72 -5.70
N PHE A 43 -12.37 -5.28 -6.91
CA PHE A 43 -11.23 -5.60 -7.78
C PHE A 43 -10.46 -4.34 -8.17
N GLY A 44 -11.16 -3.27 -8.55
CA GLY A 44 -10.54 -1.98 -8.88
C GLY A 44 -9.79 -1.39 -7.68
N ALA A 45 -10.40 -1.40 -6.50
CA ALA A 45 -9.79 -0.91 -5.27
C ALA A 45 -8.55 -1.73 -4.89
N ALA A 46 -8.63 -3.07 -4.93
CA ALA A 46 -7.50 -3.95 -4.66
C ALA A 46 -6.34 -3.69 -5.64
N PHE A 47 -6.64 -3.56 -6.94
CA PHE A 47 -5.64 -3.27 -7.96
C PHE A 47 -4.96 -1.92 -7.72
N VAL A 48 -5.73 -0.87 -7.43
CA VAL A 48 -5.20 0.45 -7.10
C VAL A 48 -4.31 0.40 -5.87
N TRP A 49 -4.74 -0.29 -4.80
CA TRP A 49 -3.95 -0.43 -3.58
C TRP A 49 -2.63 -1.15 -3.81
N VAL A 50 -2.60 -2.21 -4.63
CA VAL A 50 -1.34 -2.89 -4.99
C VAL A 50 -0.38 -1.93 -5.70
N ILE A 51 -0.87 -1.10 -6.62
CA ILE A 51 -0.05 -0.13 -7.36
C ILE A 51 0.50 0.96 -6.44
N ILE A 52 -0.31 1.56 -5.58
CA ILE A 52 0.10 2.74 -4.80
C ILE A 52 0.68 2.38 -3.42
N GLY A 53 0.21 1.28 -2.82
CA GLY A 53 0.63 0.82 -1.50
C GLY A 53 1.82 -0.12 -1.59
N VAL A 54 1.71 -1.18 -2.41
CA VAL A 54 2.68 -2.28 -2.43
C VAL A 54 3.87 -2.01 -3.36
N MET A 55 3.64 -1.54 -4.59
CA MET A 55 4.73 -1.36 -5.56
C MET A 55 5.82 -0.40 -5.08
N PRO A 56 5.55 0.78 -4.48
CA PRO A 56 6.62 1.68 -4.04
C PRO A 56 7.52 1.04 -2.99
N VAL A 57 6.95 0.26 -2.07
CA VAL A 57 7.72 -0.47 -1.05
C VAL A 57 8.54 -1.60 -1.67
N ALA A 58 7.98 -2.31 -2.66
CA ALA A 58 8.71 -3.35 -3.39
C ALA A 58 9.89 -2.76 -4.20
N VAL A 59 9.67 -1.63 -4.89
CA VAL A 59 10.71 -0.92 -5.63
C VAL A 59 11.80 -0.41 -4.68
N ALA A 60 11.43 0.20 -3.55
CA ALA A 60 12.40 0.65 -2.55
C ALA A 60 13.25 -0.51 -2.00
N LYS A 61 12.63 -1.66 -1.71
CA LYS A 61 13.34 -2.88 -1.30
C LYS A 61 14.28 -3.41 -2.38
N MET A 62 13.85 -3.41 -3.64
CA MET A 62 14.70 -3.84 -4.76
C MET A 62 15.86 -2.87 -5.00
N ALA A 63 15.61 -1.57 -5.00
CA ALA A 63 16.63 -0.52 -5.13
C ALA A 63 17.72 -0.67 -4.06
N TRP A 64 17.34 -0.97 -2.82
CA TRP A 64 18.28 -1.18 -1.72
C TRP A 64 19.20 -2.39 -1.95
N ARG A 65 18.74 -3.43 -2.66
CA ARG A 65 19.57 -4.60 -3.03
C ARG A 65 20.65 -4.26 -4.06
N PHE A 66 20.53 -3.15 -4.79
CA PHE A 66 21.55 -2.69 -5.74
C PHE A 66 22.60 -1.78 -5.10
N VAL A 67 22.28 -1.16 -3.96
CA VAL A 67 23.16 -0.23 -3.24
C VAL A 67 23.93 -0.94 -2.10
N SER A 68 23.43 -2.08 -1.63
CA SER A 68 24.10 -2.98 -0.68
C SER A 68 25.07 -3.93 -1.37
#